data_AF-A0A923XQS3-F1
#
_entry.id   AF-A0A923XQS3-F1
#
_cell.length_a   1.000
_cell.length_b   1.000
_cell.length_c   1.000
_cell.angle_alpha   90.00
_cell.angle_beta   90.00
_cell.angle_gamma   90.00
#
_symmetry.space_group_name_H-M   'P 1'
#
loop_
_entity.id
_entity.type
_entity.pdbx_description
1 polymer ?
#
loop_
_entity_poly.entity_id
_entity_poly.type
_entity_poly.pdbx_seq_one_letter_code
_entity_poly.pdbx_strand_id
1 'polypeptide(L)' 'KSNDFSDTYGVRFIDGPLAGLLSRAVVIIDEKGHVIYTEQVDEIGHEPNYENVINNLK' A
#
# COMPACT_ATOMS: atom_id res chain seq x y z
N LYS A 1 14.82 -13.37 7.52
CA LYS A 1 14.11 -12.26 6.83
C LYS A 1 12.87 -11.98 7.65
N SER A 2 12.69 -10.76 8.17
CA SER A 2 11.49 -10.40 8.93
C SER A 2 10.42 -9.84 7.99
N ASN A 3 9.15 -10.14 8.26
CA ASN A 3 8.00 -9.60 7.53
C ASN A 3 7.54 -8.25 8.09
N ASP A 4 8.36 -7.62 8.94
CA ASP A 4 8.02 -6.40 9.69
C ASP A 4 7.42 -5.32 8.79
N PHE A 5 7.95 -5.10 7.59
CA PHE A 5 7.38 -4.12 6.67
C PHE A 5 5.95 -4.46 6.25
N SER A 6 5.72 -5.68 5.75
CA SER A 6 4.42 -6.07 5.20
C SER A 6 3.35 -6.21 6.27
N ASP A 7 3.74 -6.65 7.47
CA ASP A 7 2.88 -6.71 8.66
C ASP A 7 2.58 -5.31 9.23
N THR A 8 3.59 -4.44 9.34
CA THR A 8 3.40 -3.07 9.88
C THR A 8 2.53 -2.21 8.97
N TYR A 9 2.70 -2.34 7.65
CA TYR A 9 1.88 -1.61 6.67
C TYR A 9 0.56 -2.32 6.36
N GLY A 10 0.27 -3.48 6.94
CA GLY A 10 -1.00 -4.19 6.74
C GLY A 10 -1.25 -4.68 5.32
N VAL A 11 -0.19 -4.88 4.53
CA VAL A 11 -0.26 -5.20 3.10
C VAL A 11 0.08 -6.67 2.81
N ARG A 12 0.29 -7.51 3.81
CA ARG A 12 0.60 -8.93 3.58
C ARG A 12 -0.67 -9.75 3.35
N PHE A 13 -0.69 -10.53 2.27
CA PHE A 13 -1.66 -11.63 2.16
C PHE A 13 -1.34 -12.73 3.16
N ILE A 14 -2.28 -13.02 4.06
CA ILE A 14 -2.10 -13.99 5.14
C ILE A 14 -2.35 -15.43 4.70
N ASP A 15 -3.16 -15.61 3.65
CA ASP A 15 -3.64 -16.89 3.16
C ASP A 15 -3.93 -16.86 1.65
N GLY A 16 -4.42 -17.98 1.13
CA GLY A 16 -4.77 -18.13 -0.29
C GLY A 16 -3.57 -18.26 -1.24
N PRO A 17 -3.83 -18.22 -2.56
CA PRO A 17 -2.78 -18.44 -3.57
C PRO A 17 -1.72 -17.33 -3.62
N LEU A 18 -2.01 -16.16 -3.04
CA LEU A 18 -1.09 -15.02 -2.97
C LEU A 18 -0.42 -14.88 -1.59
N ALA A 19 -0.60 -15.85 -0.69
CA ALA A 19 -0.05 -15.81 0.66
C ALA A 19 1.45 -15.51 0.67
N GLY A 20 1.85 -14.59 1.54
CA GLY A 20 3.25 -14.13 1.66
C GLY A 20 3.66 -13.05 0.67
N LEU A 21 2.82 -12.73 -0.32
CA LEU A 21 3.01 -11.56 -1.18
C LEU A 21 2.42 -10.29 -0.55
N LEU A 22 2.75 -9.15 -1.16
CA LEU A 22 2.23 -7.84 -0.81
C LEU A 22 1.00 -7.52 -1.67
N SER A 23 -0.05 -6.97 -1.06
CA SER A 23 -1.19 -6.36 -1.77
C SER A 23 -0.77 -5.11 -2.51
N ARG A 24 -1.50 -4.75 -3.58
CA ARG A 24 -1.27 -3.50 -4.29
C ARG A 24 -1.78 -2.33 -3.46
N ALA A 25 -0.87 -1.45 -3.05
CA ALA A 25 -1.18 -0.27 -2.24
C ALA A 25 -0.24 0.89 -2.56
N VAL A 26 -0.69 2.11 -2.28
CA VAL A 26 0.07 3.34 -2.37
C VAL A 26 0.04 4.02 -1.00
N VAL A 27 1.21 4.47 -0.53
CA VAL A 27 1.35 5.25 0.70
C VAL A 27 2.19 6.48 0.38
N ILE A 28 1.70 7.66 0.73
CA ILE A 28 2.45 8.91 0.60
C ILE A 28 2.85 9.37 1.99
N ILE A 29 4.12 9.72 2.14
CA ILE A 29 4.74 10.14 3.39
C ILE A 29 5.37 11.51 3.17
N ASP A 30 5.14 12.45 4.10
CA ASP A 30 5.75 13.77 4.08
C ASP A 30 7.23 13.76 4.53
N GLU A 31 7.91 14.90 4.43
CA GLU A 31 9.32 15.04 4.83
C GLU A 31 9.57 14.80 6.34
N LYS A 32 8.52 14.86 7.16
CA LYS A 32 8.58 14.62 8.61
C LYS A 32 8.29 13.16 8.96
N GLY A 33 7.99 12.32 7.97
CA GLY A 33 7.67 10.91 8.16
C GLY A 33 6.19 10.66 8.48
N HIS A 34 5.30 11.63 8.30
CA HIS A 34 3.86 11.41 8.50
C HIS A 34 3.21 10.84 7.24
N VAL A 35 2.32 9.88 7.42
CA VAL A 35 1.47 9.37 6.35
C VAL A 35 0.40 10.40 6.03
N ILE A 36 0.41 10.91 4.79
CA ILE A 36 -0.55 11.92 4.31
C ILE A 36 -1.59 11.33 3.34
N TYR A 37 -1.34 10.13 2.81
CA TYR A 37 -2.28 9.42 1.96
C TYR A 37 -2.03 7.91 2.02
N THR A 38 -3.11 7.14 1.95
CA THR A 38 -3.08 5.68 1.80
C THR A 38 -4.17 5.25 0.84
N GLU A 39 -3.83 4.30 -0.02
CA GLU A 39 -4.78 3.60 -0.88
C GLU A 39 -4.39 2.14 -0.95
N GLN A 40 -5.31 1.26 -0.56
CA GLN A 40 -5.22 -0.16 -0.82
C GLN A 40 -6.23 -0.49 -1.92
N VAL A 41 -5.75 -1.09 -3.00
CA VAL A 41 -6.61 -1.42 -4.14
C VAL A 41 -7.52 -2.59 -3.75
N ASP A 42 -8.78 -2.52 -4.17
CA ASP A 42 -9.82 -3.50 -3.90
C ASP A 42 -9.54 -4.87 -4.54
N GLU A 43 -8.98 -4.87 -5.74
CA GLU A 43 -8.57 -6.06 -6.48
C GLU A 43 -7.14 -5.89 -7.03
N ILE A 44 -6.33 -6.94 -6.96
CA ILE A 44 -4.93 -6.89 -7.39
C ILE A 44 -4.74 -6.56 -8.88
N GLY A 45 -5.75 -6.87 -9.70
CA GLY A 45 -5.79 -6.57 -11.13
C GLY A 45 -6.13 -5.10 -11.45
N HIS A 46 -6.71 -4.36 -10.50
CA HIS A 46 -6.99 -2.95 -10.68
C HIS A 46 -5.75 -2.09 -10.45
N GLU A 47 -5.73 -0.93 -11.10
CA GLU A 47 -4.73 0.08 -10.85
C GLU A 47 -5.16 1.00 -9.71
N PRO A 48 -4.21 1.52 -8.91
CA PRO A 48 -4.49 2.62 -8.00
C PRO A 48 -5.00 3.85 -8.75
N ASN A 49 -5.72 4.71 -8.05
CA ASN A 49 -6.16 6.00 -8.55
C ASN A 49 -4.98 6.99 -8.60
N TYR A 50 -4.17 6.89 -9.66
CA TYR A 50 -2.98 7.74 -9.83
C TYR A 50 -3.31 9.23 -9.86
N GLU A 51 -4.47 9.64 -10.39
CA GLU A 51 -4.88 11.03 -10.38
C GLU A 51 -5.08 11.54 -8.95
N ASN A 52 -5.73 10.76 -8.10
CA ASN A 52 -5.91 11.08 -6.69
C ASN A 52 -4.56 11.10 -5.96
N VAL A 53 -3.67 10.14 -6.22
CA VAL A 53 -2.31 10.10 -5.66
C VAL A 53 -1.56 11.40 -5.99
N ILE A 54 -1.54 11.82 -7.26
CA ILE A 54 -0.83 13.02 -7.70
C ILE A 54 -1.44 14.29 -7.11
N ASN A 55 -2.77 14.34 -6.93
CA ASN A 55 -3.41 15.48 -6.30
C ASN A 55 -3.08 15.61 -4.81
N ASN A 56 -2.81 14.51 -4.11
CA ASN A 56 -2.36 14.53 -2.71
C ASN A 56 -0.85 14.86 -2.55
N LEU A 57 -0.10 15.00 -3.66
CA LEU A 57 1.31 15.44 -3.65
C LEU A 57 1.49 16.96 -3.80
N LYS A 58 0.42 17.70 -4.10
CA LYS A 58 0.43 19.15 -4.32
C LYS A 58 0.13 19.90 -3.03
#